data_AF-A0AAP8KKM5-F1
#
_entry.id   AF-A0AAP8KKM5-F1
#
_cell.length_a   1.000
_cell.length_b   1.000
_cell.length_c   1.000
_cell.angle_alpha   90.00
_cell.angle_beta   90.00
_cell.angle_gamma   90.00
#
_symmetry.space_group_name_H-M   'P 1'
#
loop_
_entity.id
_entity.type
_entity.pdbx_description
1 polymer ?
#
loop_
_entity_poly.entity_id
_entity_poly.type
_entity_poly.pdbx_seq_one_letter_code
_entity_poly.pdbx_strand_id
1 'polypeptide(L)'
;GVPYHSADSYIDTLVNNGYKVAICEQMEDPKQTKGMVRREVVRIVTPGTVMEQGGVDDKQNNYILSFVMNQPEIALSYCDVSTGELKVTHFNDEATLLNEITTINPNEVVINDNISDNLKRQINMVTETITVRETLSSEIYSVNQTEHKLMYQATQL
;
A
#
# COMPACT_ATOMS: atom_id res chain seq x y z
N GLY A 1 2.31 -24.54 -9.95
CA GLY A 1 3.69 -24.13 -9.67
C GLY A 1 4.24 -23.47 -10.91
N VAL A 2 4.98 -22.39 -10.75
CA VAL A 2 5.57 -21.60 -11.85
C VAL A 2 7.09 -21.78 -11.79
N PRO A 3 7.81 -21.86 -12.94
CA PRO A 3 9.27 -21.82 -12.94
C PRO A 3 9.80 -20.53 -12.29
N TYR A 4 10.83 -20.63 -11.45
CA TYR A 4 11.39 -19.48 -10.71
C TYR A 4 11.72 -18.29 -11.62
N HIS A 5 12.35 -18.53 -12.77
CA HIS A 5 12.74 -17.47 -13.72
C HIS A 5 11.57 -16.79 -14.43
N SER A 6 10.35 -17.29 -14.28
CA SER A 6 9.15 -16.70 -14.85
C SER A 6 8.21 -16.18 -13.76
N ALA A 7 8.55 -16.32 -12.49
CA ALA A 7 7.65 -16.02 -11.38
C ALA A 7 7.16 -14.57 -11.40
N ASP A 8 8.02 -13.61 -11.75
CA ASP A 8 7.70 -12.17 -11.74
C ASP A 8 6.48 -11.84 -12.59
N SER A 9 6.44 -12.27 -13.86
CA SER A 9 5.28 -12.02 -14.73
C SER A 9 3.96 -12.62 -14.21
N TYR A 10 4.03 -13.76 -13.51
CA TYR A 10 2.84 -14.34 -12.88
C TYR A 10 2.45 -13.58 -11.61
N ILE A 11 3.43 -13.11 -10.84
CA ILE A 11 3.20 -12.26 -9.66
C ILE A 11 2.49 -10.98 -10.11
N ASP A 12 2.99 -10.31 -11.15
CA ASP A 12 2.37 -9.10 -11.70
C ASP A 12 0.92 -9.36 -12.15
N THR A 13 0.70 -10.48 -12.85
CA THR A 13 -0.65 -10.87 -13.28
C THR A 13 -1.58 -11.07 -12.08
N LEU A 14 -1.12 -11.71 -11.00
CA LEU A 14 -1.92 -11.91 -9.80
C LEU A 14 -2.20 -10.59 -9.09
N VAL A 15 -1.19 -9.74 -8.95
CA VAL A 15 -1.32 -8.46 -8.26
C VAL A 15 -2.25 -7.50 -9.01
N ASN A 16 -2.15 -7.45 -10.35
CA ASN A 16 -3.09 -6.68 -11.19
C ASN A 16 -4.54 -7.18 -11.12
N ASN A 17 -4.75 -8.41 -10.64
CA ASN A 17 -6.08 -8.95 -10.36
C ASN A 17 -6.52 -8.74 -8.89
N GLY A 18 -5.80 -7.90 -8.13
CA GLY A 18 -6.10 -7.58 -6.74
C GLY A 18 -5.64 -8.64 -5.73
N TYR A 19 -4.85 -9.64 -6.14
CA TYR A 19 -4.32 -10.65 -5.21
C TYR A 19 -3.06 -10.18 -4.49
N LYS A 20 -2.95 -10.53 -3.21
CA LYS A 20 -1.72 -10.37 -2.43
C LYS A 20 -0.85 -11.61 -2.57
N VAL A 21 0.43 -11.43 -2.87
CA VAL A 21 1.36 -12.53 -3.12
C VAL A 21 2.49 -12.51 -2.10
N ALA A 22 2.61 -13.58 -1.31
CA ALA A 22 3.75 -13.80 -0.43
C ALA A 22 4.80 -14.67 -1.15
N ILE A 23 6.03 -14.17 -1.25
CA ILE A 23 7.16 -14.87 -1.85
C ILE A 23 7.94 -15.56 -0.75
N CYS A 24 8.00 -16.89 -0.82
CA CYS A 24 8.73 -17.73 0.13
C CYS A 24 9.97 -18.32 -0.52
N GLU A 25 11.13 -18.10 0.07
CA GLU A 25 12.41 -18.60 -0.43
C GLU A 25 13.03 -19.65 0.50
N GLN A 26 13.94 -20.45 -0.03
CA GLN A 26 14.72 -21.40 0.77
C GLN A 26 15.88 -20.67 1.45
N MET A 27 15.94 -20.74 2.77
CA MET A 27 16.94 -20.02 3.56
C MET A 27 18.25 -20.80 3.71
N GLU A 28 18.27 -22.05 3.26
CA GLU A 28 19.35 -23.01 3.46
C GLU A 28 19.62 -23.77 2.16
N ASP A 29 20.87 -24.20 1.95
CA ASP A 29 21.24 -25.05 0.81
C ASP A 29 20.67 -26.48 1.02
N PRO A 30 19.83 -26.98 0.10
CA PRO A 30 19.28 -28.34 0.17
C PRO A 30 20.33 -29.44 0.25
N LYS A 31 21.54 -29.17 -0.22
CA LYS A 31 22.66 -30.13 -0.19
C LYS A 31 23.28 -30.24 1.20
N GLN A 32 23.15 -29.21 2.02
CA GLN A 32 23.75 -29.15 3.36
C GLN A 32 22.75 -29.56 4.46
N THR A 33 21.45 -29.44 4.21
CA THR A 33 20.40 -29.80 5.18
C THR A 33 19.89 -31.22 4.95
N LYS A 34 19.89 -32.06 6.01
CA LYS A 34 19.17 -33.34 6.01
C LYS A 34 17.71 -33.11 6.40
N GLY A 35 16.77 -33.34 5.49
CA GLY A 35 15.33 -33.22 5.74
C GLY A 35 14.71 -32.00 5.05
N MET A 36 13.67 -31.40 5.65
CA MET A 36 13.04 -30.21 5.07
C MET A 36 13.93 -28.97 5.24
N VAL A 37 14.19 -28.29 4.13
CA VAL A 37 14.81 -26.96 4.14
C VAL A 37 13.88 -25.92 4.76
N ARG A 38 14.44 -25.01 5.56
CA ARG A 38 13.72 -23.86 6.11
C ARG A 38 13.28 -22.91 5.01
N ARG A 39 12.03 -22.46 5.10
CA ARG A 39 11.43 -21.49 4.17
C ARG A 39 10.85 -20.32 4.93
N GLU A 40 11.07 -19.12 4.40
CA GLU A 40 10.57 -17.88 4.99
C GLU A 40 10.00 -16.96 3.92
N VAL A 41 9.00 -16.17 4.32
CA VAL A 41 8.47 -15.10 3.48
C VAL A 41 9.50 -13.98 3.44
N VAL A 42 10.05 -13.72 2.26
CA VAL A 42 11.07 -12.68 2.06
C VAL A 42 10.48 -11.37 1.54
N ARG A 43 9.32 -11.45 0.85
CA ARG A 43 8.64 -10.30 0.27
C ARG A 43 7.14 -10.57 0.22
N ILE A 44 6.33 -9.55 0.51
CA ILE A 44 4.89 -9.54 0.24
C ILE A 44 4.67 -8.46 -0.81
N VAL A 45 4.03 -8.84 -1.92
CA VAL A 45 3.68 -7.94 -3.01
C VAL A 45 2.17 -7.75 -2.99
N THR A 46 1.74 -6.49 -2.97
CA THR A 46 0.34 -6.06 -3.01
C THR A 46 0.17 -4.98 -4.08
N PRO A 47 -1.06 -4.70 -4.55
CA PRO A 47 -1.30 -3.69 -5.59
C PRO A 47 -0.61 -2.36 -5.30
N GLY A 48 -0.73 -1.84 -4.08
CA GLY A 48 -0.11 -0.57 -3.67
C GLY A 48 1.39 -0.63 -3.31
N THR A 49 2.06 -1.78 -3.45
CA THR A 49 3.47 -1.95 -3.08
C THR A 49 4.34 -2.54 -4.21
N VAL A 50 3.79 -2.69 -5.41
CA VAL A 50 4.58 -3.10 -6.59
C VAL A 50 5.58 -2.00 -6.94
N MET A 51 6.88 -2.36 -6.91
CA MET A 51 7.98 -1.45 -7.29
C MET A 51 8.55 -1.75 -8.68
N GLU A 52 8.39 -2.97 -9.18
CA GLU A 52 8.92 -3.40 -10.48
C GLU A 52 7.78 -3.47 -11.49
N GLN A 53 7.37 -2.33 -12.04
CA GLN A 53 6.40 -2.34 -13.14
C GLN A 53 7.13 -2.59 -14.47
N GLY A 54 7.21 -3.84 -14.89
CA GLY A 54 7.60 -4.20 -16.26
C GLY A 54 6.44 -3.95 -17.23
N GLY A 55 6.00 -2.70 -17.44
CA GLY A 55 4.78 -2.43 -18.21
C GLY A 55 4.60 -0.99 -18.69
N VAL A 56 3.71 -0.81 -19.68
CA VAL A 56 3.51 0.42 -20.48
C VAL A 56 2.93 1.61 -19.69
N ASP A 57 2.64 1.45 -18.40
CA ASP A 57 2.00 2.47 -17.54
C ASP A 57 2.97 3.12 -16.53
N ASP A 58 4.27 3.16 -16.86
CA ASP A 58 5.37 3.87 -16.16
C ASP A 58 5.10 5.38 -15.84
N LYS A 59 3.91 5.90 -16.13
CA LYS A 59 3.49 7.29 -15.91
C LYS A 59 2.50 7.48 -14.78
N GLN A 60 1.95 6.42 -14.18
CA GLN A 60 1.02 6.55 -13.06
C GLN A 60 1.71 6.14 -11.75
N ASN A 61 1.62 7.02 -10.74
CA ASN A 61 2.16 6.73 -9.41
C ASN A 61 1.39 5.58 -8.78
N ASN A 62 2.11 4.64 -8.16
CA ASN A 62 1.51 3.50 -7.47
C ASN A 62 1.28 3.87 -6.00
N TYR A 63 0.18 4.56 -5.72
CA TYR A 63 -0.10 5.02 -4.37
C TYR A 63 -0.77 3.96 -3.51
N ILE A 64 -0.21 3.77 -2.30
CA ILE A 64 -0.91 3.16 -1.17
C ILE A 64 -1.38 4.27 -0.23
N LEU A 65 -2.65 4.21 0.17
CA LEU A 65 -3.31 5.21 1.00
C LEU A 65 -3.81 4.57 2.29
N SER A 66 -3.75 5.32 3.39
CA SER A 66 -4.41 4.96 4.63
C SER A 66 -5.06 6.18 5.27
N PHE A 67 -6.13 5.96 6.03
CA PHE A 67 -6.73 7.01 6.82
C PHE A 67 -7.25 6.46 8.16
N VAL A 68 -7.35 7.35 9.12
CA VAL A 68 -7.96 7.09 10.44
C VAL A 68 -9.01 8.15 10.73
N MET A 69 -10.11 7.75 11.35
CA MET A 69 -11.20 8.63 11.75
C MET A 69 -11.29 8.70 13.27
N ASN A 70 -10.95 9.84 13.85
CA ASN A 70 -11.07 10.15 15.26
C ASN A 70 -11.90 11.42 15.41
N GLN A 71 -13.22 11.27 15.51
CA GLN A 71 -14.15 12.41 15.44
C GLN A 71 -13.73 13.60 16.33
N PRO A 72 -13.71 14.83 15.80
CA PRO A 72 -14.19 15.24 14.47
C PRO A 72 -13.15 15.11 13.33
N GLU A 73 -11.94 14.64 13.62
CA GLU A 73 -10.80 14.71 12.70
C GLU A 73 -10.62 13.40 11.90
N ILE A 74 -10.28 13.56 10.63
CA ILE A 74 -9.87 12.50 9.72
C ILE A 74 -8.45 12.83 9.27
N ALA A 75 -7.51 11.92 9.53
CA ALA A 75 -6.14 12.04 9.05
C ALA A 75 -5.91 11.01 7.94
N LEU A 76 -5.32 11.46 6.84
CA LEU A 76 -5.04 10.67 5.64
C LEU A 76 -3.56 10.76 5.32
N SER A 77 -2.97 9.62 4.98
CA SER A 77 -1.62 9.51 4.47
C SER A 77 -1.61 8.70 3.17
N TYR A 78 -0.71 9.03 2.27
CA TYR A 78 -0.47 8.22 1.07
C TYR A 78 1.00 8.27 0.67
N CYS A 79 1.45 7.19 0.06
CA CYS A 79 2.85 6.97 -0.25
C CYS A 79 2.98 6.30 -1.62
N ASP A 80 3.97 6.71 -2.41
CA ASP A 80 4.48 5.91 -3.51
C ASP A 80 5.78 5.25 -3.04
N VAL A 81 5.72 3.94 -2.84
CA VAL A 81 6.84 3.16 -2.28
C VAL A 81 8.04 3.15 -3.22
N SER A 82 7.83 3.28 -4.53
CA SER A 82 8.90 3.25 -5.53
C SER A 82 9.71 4.55 -5.57
N THR A 83 9.07 5.69 -5.31
CA THR A 83 9.72 7.01 -5.32
C THR A 83 10.11 7.50 -3.93
N GLY A 84 9.52 6.92 -2.88
CA GLY A 84 9.66 7.38 -1.51
C GLY A 84 8.84 8.63 -1.18
N GLU A 85 7.95 9.06 -2.08
CA GLU A 85 7.02 10.15 -1.81
C GLU A 85 6.06 9.76 -0.69
N LEU A 86 5.93 10.62 0.32
CA LEU A 86 4.99 10.46 1.41
C LEU A 86 4.30 11.80 1.65
N LYS A 87 2.97 11.79 1.64
CA LYS A 87 2.13 12.96 1.89
C LYS A 87 1.10 12.65 2.97
N VAL A 88 0.76 13.69 3.71
CA VAL A 88 -0.19 13.64 4.83
C VAL A 88 -1.06 14.88 4.82
N THR A 89 -2.34 14.70 5.12
CA THR A 89 -3.32 15.77 5.28
C THR A 89 -4.36 15.39 6.33
N HIS A 90 -5.13 16.37 6.81
CA HIS A 90 -6.25 16.15 7.71
C HIS A 90 -7.39 17.11 7.41
N PHE A 91 -8.60 16.69 7.74
CA PHE A 91 -9.85 17.45 7.54
C PHE A 91 -10.94 16.87 8.46
N ASN A 92 -12.13 17.46 8.43
CA ASN A 92 -13.17 17.18 9.43
C ASN A 92 -14.45 16.55 8.83
N ASP A 93 -14.44 16.17 7.56
CA ASP A 93 -15.64 15.65 6.88
C ASP A 93 -15.34 14.52 5.88
N GLU A 94 -16.30 13.60 5.77
CA GLU A 94 -16.21 12.41 4.92
C GLU A 94 -16.30 12.74 3.42
N ALA A 95 -16.91 13.86 3.04
CA ALA A 95 -16.97 14.25 1.63
C ALA A 95 -15.58 14.66 1.11
N THR A 96 -14.82 15.40 1.91
CA THR A 96 -13.41 15.71 1.61
C THR A 96 -12.56 14.45 1.56
N LEU A 97 -12.78 13.47 2.45
CA LEU A 97 -12.11 12.16 2.38
C LEU A 97 -12.29 11.49 1.01
N LEU A 98 -13.54 11.40 0.56
CA LEU A 98 -13.88 10.76 -0.70
C LEU A 98 -13.31 11.53 -1.90
N ASN A 99 -13.30 12.86 -1.84
CA ASN A 99 -12.70 13.71 -2.88
C ASN A 99 -11.18 13.50 -2.96
N GLU A 100 -10.49 13.44 -1.82
CA GLU A 100 -9.05 13.17 -1.76
C GLU A 100 -8.74 11.78 -2.31
N ILE A 101 -9.46 10.74 -1.87
CA ILE A 101 -9.27 9.36 -2.37
C ILE A 101 -9.49 9.29 -3.89
N THR A 102 -10.52 9.97 -4.41
CA THR A 102 -10.81 10.01 -5.85
C THR A 102 -9.71 10.75 -6.63
N THR A 103 -9.18 11.83 -6.07
CA THR A 103 -8.13 12.65 -6.70
C THR A 103 -6.79 11.93 -6.70
N ILE A 104 -6.45 11.27 -5.60
CA ILE A 104 -5.22 10.48 -5.43
C ILE A 104 -5.27 9.20 -6.27
N ASN A 105 -6.46 8.60 -6.43
CA ASN A 105 -6.69 7.36 -7.15
C ASN A 105 -5.72 6.23 -6.74
N PRO A 106 -5.68 5.84 -5.44
CA PRO A 106 -4.72 4.86 -4.95
C PRO A 106 -5.03 3.44 -5.45
N ASN A 107 -3.99 2.67 -5.73
CA ASN A 107 -4.10 1.24 -6.08
C ASN A 107 -4.51 0.39 -4.87
N GLU A 108 -4.16 0.83 -3.66
CA GLU A 108 -4.55 0.14 -2.43
C GLU A 108 -4.90 1.12 -1.32
N VAL A 109 -6.04 0.87 -0.67
CA VAL A 109 -6.47 1.61 0.53
C VAL A 109 -6.42 0.69 1.74
N VAL A 110 -5.59 1.03 2.73
CA VAL A 110 -5.44 0.30 3.99
C VAL A 110 -6.23 0.99 5.09
N ILE A 111 -7.18 0.29 5.67
CA ILE A 111 -8.12 0.80 6.68
C ILE A 111 -8.19 -0.11 7.89
N ASN A 112 -8.62 0.45 9.02
CA ASN A 112 -9.08 -0.36 10.15
C ASN A 112 -10.52 -0.84 9.91
N ASP A 113 -10.96 -1.85 10.66
CA ASP A 113 -12.30 -2.43 10.45
C ASP A 113 -13.47 -1.52 10.90
N ASN A 114 -13.15 -0.43 11.61
CA ASN A 114 -14.13 0.47 12.23
C ASN A 114 -14.69 1.55 11.28
N ILE A 115 -14.93 1.21 10.01
CA ILE A 115 -15.52 2.14 9.04
C ILE A 115 -16.87 1.61 8.52
N SER A 116 -17.76 2.53 8.15
CA SER A 116 -19.11 2.17 7.70
C SER A 116 -19.09 1.39 6.39
N ASP A 117 -20.05 0.48 6.20
CA ASP A 117 -20.19 -0.28 4.95
C ASP A 117 -20.48 0.63 3.74
N ASN A 118 -21.11 1.78 3.97
CA ASN A 118 -21.37 2.76 2.91
C ASN A 118 -20.06 3.38 2.42
N LEU A 119 -19.20 3.83 3.35
CA LEU A 119 -17.89 4.37 3.04
C LEU A 119 -17.00 3.33 2.37
N LYS A 120 -16.99 2.07 2.86
CA LYS A 120 -16.28 0.94 2.19
C LYS A 120 -16.71 0.79 0.73
N ARG A 121 -18.02 0.86 0.44
CA ARG A 121 -18.54 0.75 -0.93
C ARG A 121 -18.13 1.93 -1.81
N GLN A 122 -18.15 3.15 -1.29
CA GLN A 122 -17.74 4.34 -2.05
C GLN A 122 -16.26 4.29 -2.40
N ILE A 123 -15.41 3.88 -1.46
CA ILE A 123 -13.97 3.69 -1.71
C ILE A 123 -13.75 2.61 -2.77
N ASN A 124 -14.45 1.47 -2.69
CA ASN A 124 -14.37 0.40 -3.68
C ASN A 124 -14.79 0.80 -5.12
N MET A 125 -15.43 1.95 -5.32
CA MET A 125 -15.75 2.45 -6.66
C MET A 125 -14.57 3.16 -7.34
N VAL A 126 -13.56 3.55 -6.56
CA VAL A 126 -12.41 4.35 -7.03
C VAL A 126 -11.05 3.68 -6.79
N THR A 127 -10.95 2.70 -5.88
CA THR A 127 -9.71 1.93 -5.66
C THR A 127 -9.87 0.49 -6.12
N GLU A 128 -8.77 -0.09 -6.61
CA GLU A 128 -8.74 -1.49 -7.04
C GLU A 128 -8.79 -2.46 -5.85
N THR A 129 -8.22 -2.08 -4.70
CA THR A 129 -8.08 -2.97 -3.55
C THR A 129 -8.26 -2.25 -2.22
N ILE A 130 -9.12 -2.77 -1.36
CA ILE A 130 -9.22 -2.37 0.05
C ILE A 130 -8.62 -3.45 0.94
N THR A 131 -7.65 -3.07 1.75
CA THR A 131 -7.03 -3.91 2.78
C THR A 131 -7.55 -3.51 4.15
N VAL A 132 -8.33 -4.40 4.77
CA VAL A 132 -8.79 -4.21 6.15
C VAL A 132 -7.78 -4.84 7.12
N ARG A 133 -7.38 -4.09 8.15
CA ARG A 133 -6.58 -4.59 9.27
C ARG A 133 -7.30 -4.38 10.59
N GLU A 134 -7.43 -5.45 11.38
CA GLU A 134 -8.03 -5.37 12.72
C GLU A 134 -7.13 -4.65 13.73
N THR A 135 -5.82 -4.76 13.56
CA THR A 135 -4.82 -4.19 14.47
C THR A 135 -3.92 -3.20 13.72
N LEU A 136 -3.89 -1.97 14.22
CA LEU A 136 -2.87 -0.99 13.87
C LEU A 136 -1.68 -1.19 14.81
N SER A 137 -0.46 -1.20 14.26
CA SER A 137 0.75 -1.21 15.08
C SER A 137 0.77 0.02 15.98
N SER A 138 1.19 -0.13 17.24
CA SER A 138 1.44 0.98 18.15
C SER A 138 2.86 1.57 17.99
N GLU A 139 3.62 1.08 17.02
CA GLU A 139 4.95 1.59 16.70
C GLU A 139 4.86 3.03 16.21
N ILE A 140 5.59 3.91 16.89
CA ILE A 140 5.75 5.30 16.50
C ILE A 140 7.05 5.40 15.72
N TYR A 141 6.94 5.71 14.43
CA TYR A 141 8.08 5.99 13.58
C TYR A 141 8.41 7.48 13.68
N SER A 142 9.66 7.81 14.01
CA SER A 142 10.15 9.18 13.94
C SER A 142 10.20 9.60 12.48
N VAL A 143 9.23 10.40 12.04
CA VAL A 143 9.33 11.10 10.76
C VAL A 143 10.45 12.12 10.91
N ASN A 144 11.33 12.25 9.91
CA ASN A 144 12.32 13.32 9.86
C ASN A 144 11.57 14.66 9.97
N GLN A 145 11.57 15.26 11.15
CA GLN A 145 11.00 16.58 11.39
C GLN A 145 11.90 17.60 10.70
N THR A 146 11.67 17.81 9.41
CA THR A 146 12.29 18.93 8.72
C THR A 146 11.38 20.12 8.99
N GLU A 147 11.79 21.03 9.89
CA GLU A 147 11.07 22.27 10.29
C GLU A 147 10.80 23.25 9.12
N HIS A 148 10.99 22.84 7.87
CA HIS A 148 10.86 23.71 6.73
C HIS A 148 9.40 23.83 6.28
N LYS A 149 8.81 24.96 6.67
CA LYS A 149 7.62 25.65 6.12
C LYS A 149 7.47 25.60 4.58
N LEU A 150 8.50 25.18 3.85
CA LEU A 150 8.55 25.07 2.39
C LEU A 150 7.76 23.87 1.83
N MET A 151 7.58 22.78 2.60
CA MET A 151 6.85 21.62 2.06
C MET A 151 5.34 21.91 1.89
N TYR A 152 4.75 22.72 2.78
CA TYR A 152 3.36 23.18 2.66
C TYR A 152 3.10 24.01 1.39
N GLN A 153 4.11 24.72 0.88
CA GLN A 153 3.99 25.53 -0.34
C GLN A 153 4.21 24.72 -1.62
N ALA A 154 4.91 23.59 -1.55
CA ALA A 154 5.17 22.74 -2.71
C ALA A 154 3.96 21.86 -3.08
N THR A 155 3.11 21.50 -2.11
CA THR A 155 1.91 20.67 -2.33
C THR A 155 0.69 21.46 -2.83
N GLN A 156 0.82 22.79 -3.01
CA GLN A 156 -0.25 23.70 -3.46
C GLN A 156 -0.04 24.20 -4.91
N LEU A 157 0.84 23.57 -5.67
CA LEU A 157 1.05 23.76 -7.11
C LEU A 157 0.73 22.45 -7.84
#